data_AF-A0A1F6EN76-F1
#
_entry.id   AF-A0A1F6EN76-F1
#
_cell.length_a   1.000
_cell.length_b   1.000
_cell.length_c   1.000
_cell.angle_alpha   90.00
_cell.angle_beta   90.00
_cell.angle_gamma   90.00
#
_symmetry.space_group_name_H-M   'P 1'
#
loop_
_entity.id
_entity.type
_entity.pdbx_description
1 polymer ?
#
loop_
_entity_poly.entity_id
_entity_poly.type
_entity_poly.pdbx_seq_one_letter_code
_entity_poly.pdbx_strand_id
1 'polypeptide(L)'
;MLPVGDSIALNLDGSAQTILPGGSVTFTWSSSGAKACSLTGPGVSASGTSGSTVASNIINSSIYKLECSNDAFSASATFFVAVIYPDPSSTLSGTWHLIRAVPSLVSASGGNTTVYWGVRDADSCAVVGPGLSAVGLSGTQTVLIRERSTFTITCDSPNGQFVDTAVVNIAPVWQEL
;
A
#
# COMPACT_ATOMS: atom_id res chain seq x y z
N MET A 1 -14.09 -24.98 39.30
CA MET A 1 -12.79 -24.36 38.96
C MET A 1 -12.50 -24.70 37.51
N LEU A 2 -12.67 -23.75 36.59
CA LEU A 2 -12.27 -23.94 35.19
C LEU A 2 -10.72 -23.96 35.14
N PRO A 3 -10.07 -24.81 34.34
CA PRO A 3 -8.62 -24.84 34.29
C PRO A 3 -8.10 -23.53 33.68
N VAL A 4 -7.19 -22.88 34.41
CA VAL A 4 -6.41 -21.74 33.91
C VAL A 4 -5.35 -22.34 32.98
N GLY A 5 -5.64 -22.42 31.69
CA GLY A 5 -4.69 -23.01 30.71
C GLY A 5 -5.21 -23.11 29.27
N ASP A 6 -6.52 -23.01 29.06
CA ASP A 6 -7.18 -23.30 27.78
C ASP A 6 -7.58 -22.03 26.99
N SER A 7 -6.76 -20.98 27.01
CA SER A 7 -7.02 -19.80 26.19
C SER A 7 -5.74 -19.28 25.55
N ILE A 8 -5.91 -18.70 24.36
CA ILE A 8 -4.85 -17.99 23.66
C ILE A 8 -5.07 -16.50 23.88
N ALA A 9 -4.10 -15.84 24.51
CA ALA A 9 -4.00 -14.39 24.45
C ALA A 9 -2.89 -14.02 23.48
N LEU A 10 -3.13 -13.02 22.65
CA LEU A 10 -2.17 -12.56 21.66
C LEU A 10 -2.20 -11.03 21.57
N ASN A 11 -1.05 -10.47 21.19
CA ASN A 11 -0.87 -9.06 20.91
C ASN A 11 -0.17 -8.93 19.55
N LEU A 12 -0.66 -8.04 18.70
CA LEU A 12 -0.05 -7.63 17.46
C LEU A 12 0.01 -6.11 17.46
N ASP A 13 1.21 -5.57 17.34
CA ASP A 13 1.45 -4.14 17.25
C ASP A 13 2.31 -3.81 16.02
N GLY A 14 2.27 -2.55 15.60
CA GLY A 14 2.98 -2.02 14.45
C GLY A 14 3.52 -0.63 14.74
N SER A 15 4.76 -0.36 14.30
CA SER A 15 5.46 0.90 14.57
C SER A 15 4.75 2.16 14.05
N ALA A 16 3.82 2.01 13.10
CA ALA A 16 2.98 3.09 12.59
C ALA A 16 1.65 2.54 12.06
N GLN A 17 0.55 3.23 12.35
CA GLN A 17 -0.77 2.94 11.76
C GLN A 17 -0.97 3.65 10.42
N THR A 18 -0.24 4.74 10.20
CA THR A 18 -0.34 5.55 9.00
C THR A 18 1.05 5.84 8.48
N ILE A 19 1.25 5.59 7.19
CA ILE A 19 2.48 5.85 6.46
C ILE A 19 2.12 6.53 5.15
N LEU A 20 3.09 7.14 4.46
CA LEU A 20 2.89 7.48 3.05
C LEU A 20 3.52 6.39 2.16
N PRO A 21 3.26 6.40 0.84
CA PRO A 21 3.65 5.32 -0.06
C PRO A 21 5.14 5.00 -0.02
N GLY A 22 5.46 3.71 -0.07
CA GLY A 22 6.85 3.23 0.00
C GLY A 22 7.39 3.13 1.42
N GLY A 23 6.65 3.62 2.42
CA GLY A 23 7.00 3.51 3.83
C GLY A 23 7.08 2.06 4.32
N SER A 24 7.64 1.90 5.52
CA SER A 24 7.80 0.62 6.19
C SER A 24 7.13 0.61 7.56
N VAL A 25 6.63 -0.56 7.97
CA VAL A 25 6.10 -0.80 9.32
C VAL A 25 6.84 -1.98 9.92
N THR A 26 7.36 -1.81 11.14
CA THR A 26 7.87 -2.91 11.95
C THR A 26 6.73 -3.48 12.76
N PHE A 27 6.39 -4.74 12.53
CA PHE A 27 5.42 -5.48 13.33
C PHE A 27 6.11 -6.20 14.46
N THR A 28 5.48 -6.21 15.62
CA THR A 28 5.89 -6.98 16.80
C THR A 28 4.70 -7.74 17.34
N TRP A 29 4.89 -9.00 17.70
CA TRP A 29 3.83 -9.81 18.28
C TRP A 29 4.31 -10.71 19.40
N SER A 30 3.36 -11.10 20.24
CA SER A 30 3.55 -12.05 21.33
C SER A 30 2.25 -12.78 21.62
N SER A 31 2.35 -14.02 22.07
CA SER A 31 1.20 -14.81 22.49
C SER A 31 1.51 -15.60 23.76
N SER A 32 0.48 -15.88 24.55
CA SER A 32 0.52 -16.80 25.69
C SER A 32 -0.52 -17.90 25.47
N GLY A 33 -0.13 -19.15 25.69
CA GLY A 33 -1.01 -20.31 25.49
C GLY A 33 -1.09 -20.82 24.04
N ALA A 34 -0.51 -20.13 23.07
CA ALA A 34 -0.36 -20.62 21.70
C ALA A 34 0.87 -21.54 21.57
N LYS A 35 0.78 -22.56 20.71
CA LYS A 35 1.90 -23.40 20.28
C LYS A 35 2.51 -22.92 18.96
N ALA A 36 1.71 -22.27 18.13
CA ALA A 36 2.15 -21.71 16.86
C ALA A 36 1.42 -20.39 16.59
N CYS A 37 2.12 -19.45 15.96
CA CYS A 37 1.50 -18.28 15.35
C CYS A 37 2.10 -18.01 13.97
N SER A 38 1.30 -17.40 13.11
CA SER A 38 1.64 -16.97 11.75
C SER A 38 1.14 -15.55 11.52
N LEU A 39 2.06 -14.63 11.20
CA LEU A 39 1.75 -13.29 10.73
C LEU A 39 1.78 -13.28 9.20
N THR A 40 0.68 -12.84 8.59
CA THR A 40 0.53 -12.76 7.13
C THR A 40 0.04 -11.37 6.71
N GLY A 41 0.54 -10.89 5.59
CA GLY A 41 0.12 -9.65 4.96
C GLY A 41 0.98 -9.35 3.72
N PRO A 42 0.71 -8.27 2.98
CA PRO A 42 1.50 -7.92 1.81
C PRO A 42 2.98 -7.73 2.16
N GLY A 43 3.84 -8.48 1.45
CA GLY A 43 5.30 -8.46 1.65
C GLY A 43 5.79 -9.08 2.96
N VAL A 44 4.92 -9.70 3.76
CA VAL A 44 5.28 -10.30 5.06
C VAL A 44 4.68 -11.69 5.23
N SER A 45 5.54 -12.64 5.57
CA SER A 45 5.17 -13.92 6.17
C SER A 45 6.18 -14.22 7.28
N ALA A 46 5.71 -14.38 8.51
CA ALA A 46 6.56 -14.72 9.64
C ALA A 46 5.82 -15.67 10.59
N SER A 47 6.57 -16.47 11.34
CA SER A 47 6.01 -17.43 12.30
C SER A 47 6.75 -17.40 13.62
N GLY A 48 6.12 -17.97 14.65
CA GLY A 48 6.65 -18.01 16.01
C GLY A 48 5.67 -17.41 17.01
N THR A 49 5.64 -17.93 18.23
CA THR A 49 4.72 -17.49 19.30
C THR A 49 4.99 -16.06 19.78
N SER A 50 6.17 -15.51 19.44
CA SER A 50 6.52 -14.09 19.54
C SER A 50 7.54 -13.75 18.46
N GLY A 51 7.63 -12.49 18.05
CA GLY A 51 8.64 -12.08 17.08
C GLY A 51 8.52 -10.63 16.64
N SER A 52 9.40 -10.26 15.70
CA SER A 52 9.36 -8.98 15.01
C SER A 52 9.73 -9.16 13.54
N THR A 53 9.08 -8.42 12.65
CA THR A 53 9.38 -8.41 11.21
C THR A 53 9.05 -7.05 10.61
N VAL A 54 9.67 -6.71 9.49
CA VAL A 54 9.46 -5.43 8.81
C VAL A 54 8.76 -5.65 7.48
N ALA A 55 7.62 -5.00 7.28
CA ALA A 55 7.05 -4.79 5.95
C ALA A 55 7.65 -3.51 5.37
N SER A 56 8.28 -3.61 4.19
CA SER A 56 8.86 -2.47 3.49
C SER A 56 8.14 -2.21 2.17
N ASN A 57 8.28 -0.99 1.64
CA ASN A 57 7.70 -0.59 0.36
C ASN A 57 6.18 -0.80 0.27
N ILE A 58 5.45 -0.42 1.33
CA ILE A 58 4.00 -0.54 1.37
C ILE A 58 3.39 0.62 0.57
N ILE A 59 2.78 0.30 -0.57
CA ILE A 59 2.18 1.28 -1.49
C ILE A 59 0.65 1.33 -1.42
N ASN A 60 0.02 0.30 -0.86
CA ASN A 60 -1.43 0.21 -0.68
C ASN A 60 -1.79 0.00 0.78
N SER A 61 -2.86 0.65 1.26
CA SER A 61 -3.42 0.38 2.58
C SER A 61 -3.76 -1.10 2.70
N SER A 62 -3.28 -1.74 3.75
CA SER A 62 -3.23 -3.20 3.86
C SER A 62 -3.55 -3.67 5.28
N ILE A 63 -4.17 -4.84 5.38
CA ILE A 63 -4.41 -5.51 6.65
C ILE A 63 -3.33 -6.59 6.84
N TYR A 64 -2.71 -6.59 8.01
CA TYR A 64 -1.82 -7.64 8.47
C TYR A 64 -2.55 -8.46 9.54
N LYS A 65 -2.45 -9.79 9.46
CA LYS A 65 -3.20 -10.71 10.30
C LYS A 65 -2.25 -11.65 11.02
N LEU A 66 -2.31 -11.66 12.35
CA LEU A 66 -1.67 -12.66 13.18
C LEU A 66 -2.70 -13.73 13.54
N GLU A 67 -2.41 -14.98 13.24
CA GLU A 67 -3.19 -16.14 13.63
C GLU A 67 -2.37 -17.01 14.57
N CYS A 68 -2.91 -17.38 15.71
CA CYS A 68 -2.27 -18.23 16.70
C CYS A 68 -3.15 -19.44 17.02
N SER A 69 -2.54 -20.60 17.25
CA SER A 69 -3.25 -21.82 17.62
C SER A 69 -2.50 -22.66 18.66
N ASN A 70 -3.26 -23.47 19.39
CA ASN A 70 -2.78 -24.60 20.17
C ASN A 70 -3.65 -25.83 19.82
N ASP A 71 -3.56 -26.92 20.59
CA ASP A 71 -4.26 -28.17 20.25
C ASP A 71 -5.79 -28.05 20.29
N ALA A 72 -6.32 -27.06 21.01
CA ALA A 72 -7.76 -26.94 21.28
C ALA A 72 -8.38 -25.63 20.79
N PHE A 73 -7.59 -24.57 20.59
CA PHE A 73 -8.06 -23.22 20.32
C PHE A 73 -7.28 -22.54 19.20
N SER A 74 -7.94 -21.57 18.57
CA SER A 74 -7.33 -20.60 17.68
C SER A 74 -7.80 -19.19 18.03
N ALA A 75 -6.93 -18.20 17.83
CA ALA A 75 -7.21 -16.79 18.01
C ALA A 75 -6.52 -15.98 16.91
N SER A 76 -7.05 -14.78 16.61
CA SER A 76 -6.42 -13.89 15.63
C SER A 76 -6.51 -12.42 16.05
N ALA A 77 -5.54 -11.63 15.60
CA ALA A 77 -5.56 -10.17 15.62
C ALA A 77 -5.22 -9.61 14.25
N THR A 78 -5.68 -8.40 13.99
CA THR A 78 -5.37 -7.66 12.78
C THR A 78 -4.76 -6.31 13.11
N PHE A 79 -3.87 -5.85 12.24
CA PHE A 79 -3.33 -4.51 12.25
C PHE A 79 -3.53 -3.89 10.88
N PHE A 80 -4.24 -2.76 10.83
CA PHE A 80 -4.49 -2.04 9.59
C PHE A 80 -3.45 -0.93 9.41
N VAL A 81 -2.75 -0.97 8.28
CA VAL A 81 -1.83 0.10 7.87
C VAL A 81 -2.51 0.93 6.81
N ALA A 82 -2.76 2.20 7.12
CA ALA A 82 -3.26 3.18 6.16
C ALA A 82 -2.08 3.80 5.38
N VAL A 83 -2.13 3.71 4.05
CA VAL A 83 -1.28 4.49 3.17
C VAL A 83 -2.04 5.75 2.79
N ILE A 84 -1.65 6.89 3.37
CA ILE A 84 -2.22 8.19 3.02
C ILE A 84 -1.35 8.87 1.97
N TYR A 85 -2.02 9.45 0.99
CA TYR A 85 -1.36 10.19 -0.09
C TYR A 85 -1.41 11.68 0.27
N PRO A 86 -0.27 12.40 0.30
CA PRO A 86 -0.26 13.84 0.41
C PRO A 86 -1.20 14.48 -0.60
N ASP A 87 -1.92 15.50 -0.17
CA ASP A 87 -2.43 16.48 -1.12
C ASP A 87 -1.21 17.17 -1.76
N PRO A 88 -1.15 17.34 -3.09
CA PRO A 88 -0.04 18.07 -3.74
C PRO A 88 0.13 19.52 -3.24
N SER A 89 -0.86 20.10 -2.56
CA SER A 89 -0.78 21.40 -1.87
C SER A 89 -0.24 21.32 -0.42
N SER A 90 -0.07 20.12 0.13
CA SER A 90 0.41 19.93 1.50
C SER A 90 1.94 19.98 1.58
N THR A 91 2.46 20.84 2.45
CA THR A 91 3.88 20.88 2.83
C THR A 91 4.20 19.72 3.78
N LEU A 92 4.12 18.47 3.30
CA LEU A 92 4.49 17.30 4.09
C LEU A 92 6.02 17.09 4.04
N SER A 93 6.61 16.87 5.22
CA SER A 93 8.04 16.55 5.38
C SER A 93 8.27 15.04 5.20
N GLY A 94 9.28 14.63 4.42
CA GLY A 94 9.71 13.23 4.23
C GLY A 94 9.86 12.82 2.76
N THR A 95 10.68 11.81 2.45
CA THR A 95 10.96 11.30 1.09
C THR A 95 9.79 10.47 0.55
N TRP A 96 9.18 10.88 -0.56
CA TRP A 96 8.05 10.16 -1.17
C TRP A 96 8.21 10.11 -2.68
N HIS A 97 7.82 8.99 -3.30
CA HIS A 97 7.78 8.81 -4.74
C HIS A 97 6.42 8.22 -5.07
N LEU A 98 5.58 8.94 -5.80
CA LEU A 98 4.26 8.43 -6.15
C LEU A 98 3.79 8.95 -7.50
N ILE A 99 3.22 8.05 -8.30
CA ILE A 99 2.24 8.37 -9.32
C ILE A 99 0.98 7.54 -9.06
N ARG A 100 -0.21 8.16 -9.15
CA ARG A 100 -1.48 7.48 -8.93
C ARG A 100 -2.57 8.05 -9.83
N ALA A 101 -3.46 7.19 -10.31
CA ALA A 101 -4.63 7.59 -11.08
C ALA A 101 -5.93 7.22 -10.34
N VAL A 102 -6.86 8.16 -10.25
CA VAL A 102 -8.11 8.02 -9.50
C VAL A 102 -9.33 8.48 -10.31
N PRO A 103 -10.31 7.61 -10.57
CA PRO A 103 -10.30 6.17 -10.28
C PRO A 103 -9.30 5.40 -11.16
N SER A 104 -8.81 4.26 -10.67
CA SER A 104 -7.96 3.32 -11.42
C SER A 104 -8.77 2.34 -12.28
N LEU A 105 -10.10 2.43 -12.22
CA LEU A 105 -11.05 1.71 -13.06
C LEU A 105 -12.13 2.69 -13.51
N VAL A 106 -12.31 2.82 -14.82
CA VAL A 106 -13.38 3.63 -15.41
C VAL A 106 -14.35 2.74 -16.19
N SER A 107 -15.54 3.23 -16.51
CA SER A 107 -16.56 2.47 -17.23
C SER A 107 -16.12 2.09 -18.64
N ALA A 108 -16.79 1.09 -19.23
CA ALA A 108 -16.54 0.66 -20.60
C ALA A 108 -16.72 1.76 -21.67
N SER A 109 -17.56 2.76 -21.39
CA SER A 109 -17.76 3.95 -22.22
C SER A 109 -16.64 5.00 -22.09
N GLY A 110 -15.66 4.76 -21.23
CA GLY A 110 -14.65 5.71 -20.81
C GLY A 110 -15.09 6.57 -19.63
N GLY A 111 -14.13 7.25 -19.01
CA GLY A 111 -14.36 8.11 -17.86
C GLY A 111 -13.15 8.97 -17.53
N ASN A 112 -13.38 10.00 -16.71
CA ASN A 112 -12.29 10.85 -16.23
C ASN A 112 -11.52 10.13 -15.13
N THR A 113 -10.20 10.21 -15.20
CA THR A 113 -9.29 9.88 -14.11
C THR A 113 -8.46 11.11 -13.79
N THR A 114 -8.12 11.29 -12.52
CA THR A 114 -7.18 12.32 -12.09
C THR A 114 -5.86 11.65 -11.73
N VAL A 115 -4.80 12.03 -12.44
CA VAL A 115 -3.43 11.56 -12.18
C VAL A 115 -2.77 12.53 -11.22
N TYR A 116 -2.25 12.01 -10.11
CA TYR A 116 -1.51 12.73 -9.10
C TYR A 116 -0.08 12.22 -9.09
N TRP A 117 0.89 13.12 -8.97
CA TRP A 117 2.27 12.74 -8.74
C TRP A 117 2.93 13.64 -7.70
N GLY A 118 3.89 13.07 -6.99
CA GLY A 118 4.63 13.73 -5.94
C GLY A 118 5.92 12.97 -5.68
N VAL A 119 7.03 13.68 -5.78
CA VAL A 119 8.37 13.17 -5.67
C VAL A 119 9.19 14.08 -4.77
N ARG A 120 10.01 13.49 -3.90
CA ARG A 120 11.02 14.21 -3.13
C ARG A 120 12.38 13.55 -3.31
N ASP A 121 13.43 14.34 -3.13
CA ASP A 121 14.81 13.92 -3.29
C ASP A 121 15.14 13.51 -4.75
N ALA A 122 14.40 14.08 -5.71
CA ALA A 122 14.74 14.10 -7.13
C ALA A 122 15.02 15.53 -7.60
N ASP A 123 15.90 15.67 -8.58
CA ASP A 123 16.26 16.95 -9.19
C ASP A 123 15.22 17.36 -10.25
N SER A 124 14.71 16.39 -11.00
CA SER A 124 13.70 16.61 -12.03
C SER A 124 12.81 15.39 -12.24
N CYS A 125 11.57 15.64 -12.65
CA CYS A 125 10.59 14.60 -12.98
C CYS A 125 9.82 14.97 -14.24
N ALA A 126 9.52 13.96 -15.04
CA ALA A 126 8.61 14.02 -16.18
C ALA A 126 7.53 12.94 -16.05
N VAL A 127 6.28 13.31 -16.30
CA VAL A 127 5.14 12.40 -16.30
C VAL A 127 4.56 12.34 -17.70
N VAL A 128 4.38 11.13 -18.22
CA VAL A 128 3.88 10.89 -19.58
C VAL A 128 2.81 9.79 -19.56
N GLY A 129 1.73 10.01 -20.30
CA GLY A 129 0.70 9.02 -20.58
C GLY A 129 -0.38 9.56 -21.52
N PRO A 130 -1.44 8.79 -21.82
CA PRO A 130 -2.51 9.24 -22.70
C PRO A 130 -3.15 10.54 -22.21
N GLY A 131 -3.05 11.60 -23.03
CA GLY A 131 -3.59 12.93 -22.70
C GLY A 131 -2.83 13.69 -21.60
N LEU A 132 -1.66 13.20 -21.17
CA LEU A 132 -0.85 13.78 -20.10
C LEU A 132 0.62 13.86 -20.50
N SER A 133 1.18 15.06 -20.41
CA SER A 133 2.62 15.31 -20.50
C SER A 133 2.94 16.49 -19.59
N ALA A 134 3.68 16.24 -18.53
CA ALA A 134 3.99 17.24 -17.52
C ALA A 134 5.43 17.09 -17.03
N VAL A 135 5.99 18.20 -16.55
CA VAL A 135 7.28 18.22 -15.85
C VAL A 135 7.11 18.89 -14.49
N GLY A 136 7.91 18.48 -13.52
CA GLY A 136 7.88 18.99 -12.16
C GLY A 136 7.76 17.88 -11.12
N LEU A 137 8.26 18.17 -9.92
CA LEU A 137 8.36 17.20 -8.83
C LEU A 137 6.99 16.84 -8.22
N SER A 138 5.97 17.65 -8.46
CA SER A 138 4.60 17.35 -8.04
C SER A 138 3.59 17.96 -9.00
N GLY A 139 2.37 17.43 -8.98
CA GLY A 139 1.26 17.98 -9.74
C GLY A 139 0.06 17.06 -9.82
N THR A 140 -0.96 17.55 -10.51
CA THR A 140 -2.19 16.80 -10.77
C THR A 140 -2.76 17.19 -12.13
N GLN A 141 -3.33 16.23 -12.84
CA GLN A 141 -4.03 16.47 -14.09
C GLN A 141 -5.16 15.46 -14.29
N THR A 142 -6.35 15.98 -14.63
CA THR A 142 -7.50 15.17 -15.04
C THR A 142 -7.43 14.88 -16.53
N VAL A 143 -7.57 13.61 -16.90
CA VAL A 143 -7.56 13.13 -18.28
C VAL A 143 -8.73 12.20 -18.54
N LEU A 144 -9.21 12.20 -19.79
CA LEU A 144 -10.27 11.31 -20.25
C LEU A 144 -9.68 9.99 -20.73
N ILE A 145 -10.12 8.88 -20.14
CA ILE A 145 -9.67 7.54 -20.47
C ILE A 145 -10.75 6.82 -21.29
N ARG A 146 -10.37 6.22 -22.42
CA ARG A 146 -11.25 5.39 -23.26
C ARG A 146 -10.76 3.96 -23.46
N GLU A 147 -9.50 3.71 -23.12
CA GLU A 147 -8.84 2.42 -23.21
C GLU A 147 -7.88 2.26 -22.03
N ARG A 148 -7.43 1.03 -21.76
CA ARG A 148 -6.47 0.78 -20.67
C ARG A 148 -5.24 1.66 -20.87
N SER A 149 -4.98 2.53 -19.90
CA SER A 149 -3.98 3.58 -20.01
C SER A 149 -2.92 3.41 -18.93
N THR A 150 -1.66 3.65 -19.29
CA THR A 150 -0.53 3.63 -18.35
C THR A 150 0.10 5.02 -18.34
N PHE A 151 0.25 5.57 -17.14
CA PHE A 151 0.98 6.81 -16.88
C PHE A 151 2.31 6.44 -16.24
N THR A 152 3.38 7.04 -16.72
CA THR A 152 4.75 6.78 -16.25
C THR A 152 5.34 8.08 -15.74
N ILE A 153 5.88 8.05 -14.52
CA ILE A 153 6.75 9.11 -14.02
C ILE A 153 8.20 8.63 -14.11
N THR A 154 9.06 9.46 -14.66
CA THR A 154 10.52 9.25 -14.71
C THR A 154 11.17 10.42 -14.02
N CYS A 155 12.04 10.15 -13.06
CA CYS A 155 12.72 11.18 -12.30
C CYS A 155 14.21 10.90 -12.16
N ASP A 156 14.98 11.95 -12.31
CA ASP A 156 16.42 11.94 -12.11
C ASP A 156 16.73 12.44 -10.71
N SER A 157 17.54 11.68 -9.98
CA SER A 157 18.03 12.05 -8.66
C SER A 157 19.55 11.90 -8.59
N PRO A 158 20.22 12.51 -7.60
CA PRO A 158 21.66 12.33 -7.40
C PRO A 158 22.08 10.87 -7.18
N ASN A 159 21.15 10.02 -6.72
CA ASN A 159 21.37 8.59 -6.46
C ASN A 159 21.00 7.69 -7.65
N GLY A 160 20.59 8.26 -8.77
CA GLY A 160 20.17 7.55 -9.98
C GLY A 160 18.77 7.93 -10.45
N GLN A 161 18.35 7.32 -11.55
CA GLN A 161 17.01 7.50 -12.09
C GLN A 161 16.05 6.49 -11.46
N PHE A 162 14.83 6.91 -11.13
CA PHE A 162 13.74 6.00 -10.80
C PHE A 162 12.55 6.23 -11.71
N VAL A 163 11.78 5.15 -11.90
CA VAL A 163 10.59 5.12 -12.75
C VAL A 163 9.48 4.43 -11.98
N ASP A 164 8.29 5.02 -12.01
CA ASP A 164 7.07 4.45 -11.42
C ASP A 164 5.88 4.61 -12.39
N THR A 165 4.83 3.80 -12.21
CA THR A 165 3.69 3.77 -13.12
C THR A 165 2.34 3.70 -12.40
N ALA A 166 1.35 4.40 -12.96
CA ALA A 166 -0.05 4.28 -12.58
C ALA A 166 -0.87 3.75 -13.77
N VAL A 167 -1.64 2.69 -13.54
CA VAL A 167 -2.48 2.05 -14.57
C VAL A 167 -3.95 2.33 -14.31
N VAL A 168 -4.67 2.72 -15.35
CA VAL A 168 -6.12 2.85 -15.36
C VAL A 168 -6.72 1.78 -16.25
N ASN A 169 -7.56 0.94 -15.67
CA ASN A 169 -8.27 -0.12 -16.37
C ASN A 169 -9.65 0.35 -16.85
N ILE A 170 -10.18 -0.34 -17.85
CA ILE A 170 -11.55 -0.19 -18.33
C ILE A 170 -12.37 -1.37 -17.82
N ALA A 171 -13.54 -1.09 -17.25
CA ALA A 171 -14.48 -2.12 -16.85
C ALA A 171 -14.92 -2.94 -18.08
N PRO A 172 -15.02 -4.28 -17.96
CA PRO A 172 -15.48 -5.10 -19.07
C PRO A 172 -16.90 -4.71 -19.49
N VAL A 173 -17.18 -4.78 -20.80
CA VAL A 173 -18.55 -4.74 -21.31
C VAL A 173 -19.16 -6.10 -21.02
N TRP A 174 -20.11 -6.17 -20.09
CA TRP A 174 -20.91 -7.38 -19.94
C TRP A 174 -21.81 -7.52 -21.18
N GLN A 175 -21.57 -8.55 -21.98
CA GLN A 175 -22.53 -9.02 -22.98
C GLN A 175 -23.20 -10.27 -22.40
N GLU A 176 -24.50 -10.21 -22.17
CA GLU A 176 -25.30 -11.44 -22.05
C GLU A 176 -25.35 -12.09 -23.43
N LEU A 177 -24.97 -13.37 -23.49
CA LEU A 177 -25.08 -14.24 -24.67
C LEU A 177 -26.50 -14.79 -24.79
#